data_AF-A0A0H5P6W4-F1
#
_entry.id   AF-A0A0H5P6W4-F1
#
_cell.length_a   1.000
_cell.length_b   1.000
_cell.length_c   1.000
_cell.angle_alpha   90.00
_cell.angle_beta   90.00
_cell.angle_gamma   90.00
#
_symmetry.space_group_name_H-M   'P 1'
#
loop_
_entity.id
_entity.type
_entity.pdbx_description
1 polymer ?
#
loop_
_entity_poly.entity_id
_entity_poly.type
_entity_poly.pdbx_seq_one_letter_code
_entity_poly.pdbx_strand_id
1 'polypeptide(L)'
;MTPRSHLAWRSFVAMSLGGFIARPDGDVRWLESLPTDRGHVTTSAANPALVWETFFPDIDALVMGRSTYEKVLTFGDWPFPGLTTLVLSNALDTDDDNIEPGLSPCARPY
;
A
#
# COMPACT_ATOMS: atom_id res chain seq x y z
N MET A 1 -13.94 -22.89 -20.47
CA MET A 1 -12.52 -22.54 -20.62
C MET A 1 -12.38 -21.10 -20.18
N THR A 2 -12.07 -20.87 -18.90
CA THR A 2 -12.04 -19.52 -18.31
C THR A 2 -10.79 -18.79 -18.84
N PRO A 3 -10.89 -17.55 -19.34
CA PRO A 3 -9.71 -16.82 -19.82
C PRO A 3 -8.71 -16.66 -18.67
N ARG A 4 -7.41 -16.77 -18.98
CA ARG A 4 -6.34 -16.48 -18.02
C ARG A 4 -6.58 -15.06 -17.49
N SER A 5 -6.80 -14.90 -16.20
CA SER A 5 -6.87 -13.59 -15.57
C SER A 5 -5.57 -12.86 -15.90
N HIS A 6 -5.66 -11.80 -16.68
CA HIS A 6 -4.52 -10.92 -16.91
C HIS A 6 -4.18 -10.28 -15.58
N LEU A 7 -2.96 -10.50 -15.11
CA LEU A 7 -2.44 -9.81 -13.94
C LEU A 7 -2.50 -8.30 -14.22
N ALA A 8 -3.29 -7.59 -13.42
CA ALA A 8 -3.48 -6.15 -13.54
C ALA A 8 -2.91 -5.46 -12.30
N TRP A 9 -1.98 -4.54 -12.52
CA TRP A 9 -1.38 -3.75 -11.44
C TRP A 9 -2.14 -2.44 -11.28
N ARG A 10 -2.51 -2.12 -10.05
CA ARG A 10 -3.18 -0.87 -9.68
C ARG A 10 -2.41 -0.22 -8.52
N SER A 11 -2.36 1.10 -8.51
CA SER A 11 -1.74 1.88 -7.43
C SER A 11 -2.76 2.87 -6.88
N PHE A 12 -2.85 2.96 -5.56
CA PHE A 12 -3.66 3.94 -4.86
C PHE A 12 -2.77 4.64 -3.83
N VAL A 13 -2.63 5.97 -3.95
CA VAL A 13 -1.67 6.73 -3.14
C VAL A 13 -2.19 8.13 -2.84
N ALA A 14 -1.95 8.59 -1.62
CA ALA A 14 -2.12 9.99 -1.24
C ALA A 14 -0.78 10.72 -1.37
N MET A 15 -0.80 11.92 -1.94
CA MET A 15 0.38 12.76 -2.08
C MET A 15 0.04 14.23 -1.83
N SER A 16 1.03 14.99 -1.39
CA SER A 16 0.96 16.45 -1.36
C SER A 16 0.83 17.01 -2.78
N LEU A 17 0.44 18.29 -2.89
CA LEU A 17 0.36 19.00 -4.18
C LEU A 17 1.70 18.98 -4.94
N GLY A 18 2.82 18.94 -4.23
CA GLY A 18 4.16 18.86 -4.81
C GLY A 18 4.58 17.45 -5.24
N GLY A 19 3.73 16.43 -5.08
CA GLY A 19 4.04 15.05 -5.47
C GLY A 19 4.81 14.25 -4.42
N PHE A 20 4.91 14.73 -3.18
CA PHE A 20 5.57 14.02 -2.08
C PHE A 20 4.57 13.21 -1.25
N ILE A 21 4.92 11.97 -0.91
CA ILE A 21 4.09 11.05 -0.11
C ILE A 21 4.43 11.08 1.40
N ALA A 22 5.66 11.47 1.74
CA ALA A 22 6.14 11.57 3.11
C ALA A 22 7.17 12.70 3.21
N ARG A 23 7.39 13.19 4.44
CA ARG A 23 8.49 14.10 4.75
C ARG A 23 9.85 13.38 4.74
N PRO A 24 10.99 14.09 4.72
CA PRO A 24 12.31 13.48 4.72
C PRO A 24 12.59 12.56 5.92
N ASP A 25 11.90 12.79 7.04
CA ASP A 25 11.94 11.97 8.25
C ASP A 25 10.92 10.80 8.24
N GLY A 26 10.18 10.61 7.14
CA GLY A 26 9.14 9.60 7.02
C GLY A 26 7.79 9.99 7.63
N ASP A 27 7.63 11.23 8.10
CA ASP A 27 6.38 11.69 8.71
C ASP A 27 5.27 11.88 7.67
N VAL A 28 4.06 11.45 8.04
CA VAL A 28 2.83 11.50 7.24
C VAL A 28 1.68 12.19 7.99
N ARG A 29 1.92 12.81 9.16
CA ARG A 29 0.89 13.52 9.93
C ARG A 29 0.15 14.60 9.15
N TRP A 30 0.79 15.17 8.12
CA TRP A 30 0.14 16.13 7.22
C TRP A 30 -1.08 15.54 6.51
N LEU A 31 -1.15 14.22 6.35
CA LEU A 31 -2.28 13.48 5.79
C LEU A 31 -3.30 13.09 6.87
N GLU A 32 -2.83 12.68 8.04
CA GLU A 32 -3.67 12.18 9.14
C GLU A 32 -4.39 13.30 9.91
N SER A 33 -3.75 14.47 10.01
CA SER A 33 -4.21 15.59 10.82
C SER A 33 -4.59 16.76 9.93
N LEU A 34 -5.79 16.69 9.35
CA LEU A 34 -6.35 17.85 8.67
C LEU A 34 -6.66 18.97 9.69
N PRO A 35 -6.45 20.25 9.32
CA PRO A 35 -6.93 21.38 10.10
C PRO A 35 -8.43 21.24 10.41
N THR A 36 -8.86 21.61 11.61
CA THR A 36 -10.26 21.43 12.05
C THR A 36 -11.28 22.19 11.19
N ASP A 37 -10.85 23.22 10.47
CA ASP A 37 -11.63 24.01 9.52
C ASP A 37 -11.65 23.41 8.09
N ARG A 38 -10.99 22.26 7.87
CA ARG A 38 -10.89 21.59 6.57
C ARG A 38 -11.20 20.10 6.68
N GLY A 39 -12.15 19.63 5.88
CA GLY A 39 -12.42 18.20 5.69
C GLY A 39 -11.71 17.65 4.46
N HIS A 40 -11.60 16.33 4.37
CA HIS A 40 -11.28 15.68 3.09
C HIS A 40 -12.36 16.05 2.07
N VAL A 41 -11.94 16.41 0.85
CA VAL A 41 -12.88 16.62 -0.25
C VAL A 41 -13.54 15.29 -0.55
N THR A 42 -14.87 15.26 -0.53
CA THR A 42 -15.61 14.07 -0.96
C THR A 42 -15.41 13.86 -2.45
N THR A 43 -14.84 12.72 -2.81
CA THR A 43 -14.65 12.30 -4.19
C THR A 43 -15.99 11.90 -4.79
N SER A 44 -16.32 12.47 -5.95
CA SER A 44 -17.57 12.20 -6.67
C SER A 44 -17.63 10.76 -7.18
N ALA A 45 -18.84 10.20 -7.21
CA ALA A 45 -19.14 8.89 -7.81
C ALA A 45 -18.71 8.75 -9.28
N ALA A 46 -18.38 9.86 -9.96
CA ALA A 46 -17.81 9.86 -11.29
C ALA A 46 -16.41 9.20 -11.36
N ASN A 47 -15.68 9.08 -10.25
CA ASN A 47 -14.35 8.45 -10.19
C ASN A 47 -14.24 7.52 -8.96
N PRO A 48 -14.92 6.36 -8.95
CA PRO A 48 -14.92 5.45 -7.80
C PRO A 48 -13.53 4.91 -7.47
N ALA A 49 -12.60 4.85 -8.42
CA ALA A 49 -11.23 4.45 -8.15
C ALA A 49 -10.45 5.41 -7.23
N LEU A 50 -10.99 6.61 -6.93
CA LEU A 50 -10.41 7.56 -5.98
C LEU A 50 -10.94 7.38 -4.54
N VAL A 51 -11.90 6.48 -4.33
CA VAL A 51 -12.48 6.16 -3.02
C VAL A 51 -11.93 4.80 -2.58
N TRP A 52 -11.35 4.76 -1.37
CA TRP A 52 -10.70 3.56 -0.83
C TRP A 52 -11.68 2.38 -0.75
N GLU A 53 -12.89 2.64 -0.26
CA GLU A 53 -13.94 1.65 -0.01
C GLU A 53 -14.45 0.98 -1.29
N THR A 54 -14.28 1.61 -2.46
CA THR A 54 -14.60 1.02 -3.77
C THR A 54 -13.37 0.53 -4.52
N PHE A 55 -12.17 0.95 -4.14
CA PHE A 55 -10.92 0.49 -4.75
C PHE A 55 -10.43 -0.82 -4.14
N PHE A 56 -10.38 -0.88 -2.81
CA PHE A 56 -9.71 -1.93 -2.05
C PHE A 56 -10.36 -3.33 -2.16
N PRO A 57 -11.71 -3.48 -2.20
CA PRO A 57 -12.33 -4.81 -2.28
C PRO A 57 -11.97 -5.64 -3.52
N ASP A 58 -11.51 -5.00 -4.59
CA ASP A 58 -11.11 -5.66 -5.83
C ASP A 58 -9.63 -6.10 -5.85
N ILE A 59 -8.89 -5.91 -4.75
CA ILE A 59 -7.45 -6.20 -4.67
C ILE A 59 -7.20 -7.58 -4.06
N ASP A 60 -6.59 -8.47 -4.83
CA ASP A 60 -6.26 -9.84 -4.39
C ASP A 60 -4.97 -9.91 -3.56
N ALA A 61 -4.02 -9.01 -3.81
CA ALA A 61 -2.70 -9.02 -3.16
C ALA A 61 -2.10 -7.60 -3.07
N LEU A 62 -1.29 -7.38 -2.05
CA LEU A 62 -0.65 -6.10 -1.78
C LEU A 62 0.87 -6.22 -1.98
N VAL A 63 1.45 -5.26 -2.69
CA VAL A 63 2.90 -5.11 -2.81
C VAL A 63 3.29 -3.75 -2.26
N MET A 64 4.26 -3.72 -1.34
CA MET A 64 4.78 -2.47 -0.78
C MET A 64 6.30 -2.53 -0.56
N GLY A 65 6.93 -1.38 -0.41
CA GLY A 65 8.34 -1.30 -0.01
C GLY A 65 8.52 -1.37 1.51
N ARG A 66 9.73 -1.72 1.95
CA ARG A 66 10.10 -1.77 3.38
C ARG A 66 9.65 -0.54 4.18
N SER A 67 9.94 0.67 3.70
CA SER A 67 9.63 1.89 4.46
C SER A 67 8.12 2.10 4.67
N THR A 68 7.30 1.70 3.70
CA THR A 68 5.84 1.73 3.86
C THR A 68 5.40 0.69 4.87
N TYR A 69 5.96 -0.51 4.80
CA TYR A 69 5.67 -1.59 5.73
C TYR A 69 6.01 -1.22 7.18
N GLU A 70 7.25 -0.79 7.44
CA GLU A 70 7.69 -0.33 8.76
C GLU A 70 6.80 0.81 9.29
N LYS A 71 6.36 1.72 8.41
CA LYS A 71 5.45 2.80 8.80
C LYS A 71 4.07 2.28 9.20
N VAL A 72 3.51 1.34 8.46
CA VAL A 72 2.20 0.73 8.77
C VAL A 72 2.21 0.06 10.14
N LEU A 73 3.30 -0.63 10.49
CA LEU A 73 3.46 -1.23 11.83
C LEU A 73 3.40 -0.21 12.98
N THR A 74 3.68 1.08 12.72
CA THR A 74 3.59 2.13 13.75
C THR A 74 2.17 2.60 14.04
N PHE A 75 1.19 2.23 13.20
CA PHE A 75 -0.20 2.69 13.34
C PHE A 75 -1.05 1.84 14.30
N GLY A 76 -0.50 0.75 14.82
CA GLY A 76 -1.20 -0.19 15.70
C GLY A 76 -1.54 -1.48 14.95
N ASP A 77 -2.83 -1.80 14.84
CA ASP A 77 -3.27 -3.05 14.25
C ASP A 77 -3.03 -3.09 12.73
N TRP A 78 -2.73 -4.29 12.23
CA TRP A 78 -2.51 -4.53 10.81
C TRP A 78 -3.77 -4.24 9.98
N PRO A 79 -3.75 -3.28 9.03
CA PRO A 79 -4.95 -2.81 8.35
C PRO A 79 -5.38 -3.68 7.16
N PHE A 80 -4.58 -4.68 6.76
CA PHE A 80 -4.84 -5.51 5.57
C PHE A 80 -5.05 -6.99 5.92
N PRO A 81 -6.04 -7.33 6.78
CA PRO A 81 -6.27 -8.71 7.17
C PRO A 81 -6.70 -9.56 5.97
N GLY A 82 -6.12 -10.76 5.84
CA GLY A 82 -6.49 -11.73 4.82
C GLY A 82 -5.97 -11.45 3.40
N LEU A 83 -5.25 -10.36 3.16
CA LEU A 83 -4.54 -10.13 1.90
C LEU A 83 -3.11 -10.67 1.98
N THR A 84 -2.69 -11.38 0.93
CA THR A 84 -1.28 -11.72 0.75
C THR A 84 -0.47 -10.44 0.54
N THR A 85 0.48 -10.17 1.44
CA THR A 85 1.33 -8.98 1.40
C THR A 85 2.76 -9.34 1.05
N LEU A 86 3.29 -8.74 -0.01
CA LEU A 86 4.66 -8.87 -0.47
C LEU A 86 5.43 -7.60 -0.16
N VAL A 87 6.46 -7.71 0.66
CA VAL A 87 7.33 -6.57 1.00
C VAL A 87 8.63 -6.64 0.22
N LEU A 88 8.86 -5.65 -0.63
CA LEU A 88 10.09 -5.53 -1.41
C LEU A 88 11.20 -4.93 -0.55
N SER A 89 12.20 -5.75 -0.22
CA SER A 89 13.36 -5.35 0.56
C SER A 89 14.58 -6.23 0.26
N ASN A 90 15.77 -5.66 0.40
CA ASN A 90 17.04 -6.40 0.38
C ASN A 90 17.62 -6.63 1.79
N ALA A 91 16.96 -6.14 2.83
CA ALA A 91 17.48 -6.13 4.20
C ALA A 91 16.38 -6.13 5.27
N LEU A 92 15.21 -6.72 4.96
CA LEU A 92 14.20 -6.99 5.99
C LEU A 92 14.52 -8.33 6.64
N ASP A 93 14.35 -8.39 7.96
CA ASP A 93 14.33 -9.64 8.69
C ASP A 93 12.97 -10.32 8.44
N THR A 94 12.97 -11.62 8.14
CA THR A 94 11.81 -12.32 7.56
C THR A 94 10.97 -13.08 8.58
N ASP A 95 11.19 -12.86 9.88
CA ASP A 95 10.49 -13.55 10.98
C ASP A 95 9.23 -12.78 11.45
N ASP A 96 8.47 -12.21 10.51
CA ASP A 96 7.23 -11.48 10.79
C ASP A 96 6.02 -12.21 10.20
N ASP A 97 5.03 -12.51 11.06
CA ASP A 97 3.82 -13.27 10.72
C ASP A 97 2.95 -12.61 9.63
N ASN A 98 3.13 -11.31 9.35
CA ASN A 98 2.40 -10.58 8.31
C ASN A 98 3.06 -10.68 6.93
N ILE A 99 4.26 -11.29 6.84
CA ILE A 99 5.02 -11.42 5.61
C ILE A 99 5.12 -12.88 5.23
N GLU A 100 4.60 -13.22 4.06
CA GLU A 100 5.02 -14.46 3.40
C GLU A 100 6.42 -14.23 2.83
N PRO A 101 7.45 -15.01 3.24
CA PRO A 101 8.80 -14.84 2.71
C PRO A 101 8.77 -14.96 1.19
N GLY A 102 9.15 -13.87 0.52
CA GLY A 102 9.12 -13.77 -0.92
C GLY A 102 9.95 -14.88 -1.56
N LEU A 103 9.36 -15.49 -2.60
CA LEU A 103 10.00 -16.45 -3.51
C LEU A 103 11.48 -16.11 -3.68
N SER A 104 12.34 -17.11 -3.43
CA SER A 104 13.79 -16.98 -3.59
C SER A 104 14.12 -16.17 -4.84
N PRO A 105 15.08 -15.22 -4.78
CA PRO A 105 15.45 -14.46 -5.95
C PRO A 105 15.69 -15.46 -7.06
N CYS A 106 14.91 -15.37 -8.14
CA CYS A 106 15.01 -16.24 -9.29
C CYS A 106 16.50 -16.35 -9.60
N ALA A 107 17.09 -17.53 -9.34
CA ALA A 107 18.50 -17.75 -9.55
C ALA A 107 18.73 -17.47 -11.03
N ARG A 108 19.36 -16.34 -11.36
CA ARG A 108 19.69 -16.01 -12.74
C ARG A 108 20.54 -17.17 -13.28
N PRO A 109 20.09 -17.92 -14.31
CA PRO A 109 21.05 -18.67 -15.08
C PRO A 109 21.80 -17.67 -15.96
N TYR A 110 23.00 -17.31 -15.51
CA TYR A 110 24.06 -16.50 -16.16
C TYR A 110 23.63 -15.24 -16.91
#